data_AF-A0A847P0C7-F1
#
_entry.id   AF-A0A847P0C7-F1
#
_cell.length_a   1.000
_cell.length_b   1.000
_cell.length_c   1.000
_cell.angle_alpha   90.00
_cell.angle_beta   90.00
_cell.angle_gamma   90.00
#
_symmetry.space_group_name_H-M   'P 1'
#
loop_
_entity.id
_entity.type
_entity.pdbx_description
1 polymer ?
#
loop_
_entity_poly.entity_id
_entity_poly.type
_entity_poly.pdbx_seq_one_letter_code
_entity_poly.pdbx_strand_id
1 'polypeptide(L)'
;MAVPLKEKRISTLIIVVLIGILIGSYLNSIVKMLPGGESVVKTFFTYSIPFGVGDFVNNKPILINLHAIRFQFGFMIEFSLLSIIGIFISLYFFRWYR
;
A
#
# COMPACT_ATOMS: atom_id res chain seq x y z
N MET A 1 7.03 24.04 -15.93
CA MET A 1 5.96 23.59 -16.85
C MET A 1 5.41 22.27 -16.36
N ALA A 2 4.16 22.25 -15.90
CA ALA A 2 3.46 21.02 -15.54
C ALA A 2 3.09 20.28 -16.83
N VAL A 3 3.77 19.17 -17.11
CA VAL A 3 3.48 18.35 -18.29
C VAL A 3 2.14 17.66 -18.05
N PRO A 4 1.15 17.82 -18.96
CA PRO A 4 -0.19 17.33 -18.73
C PRO A 4 -0.18 15.79 -18.77
N LEU A 5 -0.80 15.16 -17.77
CA LEU A 5 -0.99 13.70 -17.68
C LEU A 5 -1.94 13.14 -18.77
N LYS A 6 -2.25 13.92 -19.80
CA LYS A 6 -3.39 13.71 -20.71
C LYS A 6 -3.25 12.52 -21.66
N GLU A 7 -2.05 11.94 -21.81
CA GLU A 7 -1.80 10.80 -22.71
C GLU A 7 -1.06 9.63 -22.03
N LYS A 8 -1.11 9.52 -20.70
CA LYS A 8 -0.64 8.29 -20.04
C LYS A 8 -1.80 7.32 -19.96
N ARG A 9 -1.60 6.08 -20.43
CA ARG A 9 -2.53 4.97 -20.17
C ARG A 9 -2.82 4.95 -18.68
N ILE A 10 -4.09 5.05 -18.28
CA ILE A 10 -4.53 4.96 -16.87
C ILE A 10 -3.85 3.77 -16.16
N SER A 11 -3.65 2.66 -16.89
CA SER A 11 -2.90 1.49 -16.45
C SER A 11 -1.51 1.80 -15.89
N THR A 12 -0.72 2.68 -16.53
CA THR A 12 0.62 3.04 -16.03
C THR A 12 0.52 3.78 -14.69
N LEU A 13 -0.47 4.67 -14.52
CA LEU A 13 -0.67 5.39 -13.27
C LEU A 13 -1.06 4.44 -12.13
N ILE A 14 -1.96 3.48 -12.41
CA ILE A 14 -2.36 2.43 -11.46
C ILE A 14 -1.14 1.62 -11.01
N ILE A 15 -0.28 1.21 -11.95
CA ILE A 15 0.94 0.44 -11.64
C ILE A 15 1.89 1.24 -10.76
N VAL A 16 2.12 2.51 -11.07
CA VAL A 16 3.00 3.37 -10.28
C VAL A 16 2.51 3.52 -8.84
N VAL A 17 1.19 3.70 -8.66
CA VAL A 17 0.57 3.78 -7.34
C VAL A 17 0.71 2.46 -6.59
N LEU A 18 0.44 1.31 -7.23
CA LEU A 18 0.62 -0.01 -6.62
C LEU A 18 2.06 -0.23 -6.15
N ILE A 19 3.05 0.04 -7.01
CA ILE A 19 4.48 -0.08 -6.65
C ILE A 19 4.81 0.87 -5.49
N GLY A 20 4.26 2.08 -5.50
CA GLY A 20 4.45 3.04 -4.42
C GLY A 20 3.94 2.55 -3.07
N ILE A 21 2.74 1.96 -3.05
CA ILE A 21 2.17 1.35 -1.84
C ILE A 21 3.06 0.22 -1.33
N LEU A 22 3.58 -0.63 -2.23
CA LEU A 22 4.49 -1.72 -1.86
C LEU A 22 5.80 -1.19 -1.27
N ILE A 23 6.43 -0.19 -1.89
CA ILE A 23 7.66 0.43 -1.38
C ILE A 23 7.42 1.01 0.01
N GLY A 24 6.34 1.77 0.18
CA GLY A 24 6.05 2.38 1.47
C GLY A 24 5.66 1.37 2.56
N SER A 25 4.99 0.27 2.18
CA SER A 25 4.76 -0.86 3.09
C SER A 25 6.07 -1.51 3.53
N TYR A 26 7.05 -1.62 2.63
CA TYR A 26 8.36 -2.15 2.99
C TYR A 26 9.13 -1.20 3.92
N LEU A 27 9.09 0.11 3.65
CA LEU A 27 9.64 1.13 4.55
C LEU A 27 9.00 1.07 5.94
N ASN A 28 7.69 0.83 6.02
CA ASN A 28 6.98 0.63 7.28
C ASN A 28 7.54 -0.54 8.09
N SER A 29 7.79 -1.68 7.44
CA SER A 29 8.42 -2.83 8.11
C SER A 29 9.82 -2.51 8.63
N ILE A 30 10.62 -1.74 7.88
CA ILE A 30 11.95 -1.30 8.34
C ILE A 30 11.83 -0.41 9.59
N VAL A 31 10.90 0.55 9.58
CA VAL A 31 10.63 1.43 10.73
C VAL A 31 10.15 0.63 11.94
N LYS A 32 9.32 -0.39 11.74
CA LYS A 32 8.92 -1.33 12.80
C LYS A 32 10.12 -2.07 13.43
N MET A 33 11.10 -2.47 12.62
CA MET A 33 12.28 -3.23 13.06
C MET A 33 13.36 -2.36 13.75
N LEU A 34 13.33 -1.04 13.58
CA LEU A 34 14.29 -0.14 14.23
C LEU A 34 14.19 -0.20 15.77
N PRO A 35 15.31 -0.40 16.48
CA PRO A 35 15.36 -0.35 17.94
C PRO A 35 15.17 1.09 18.42
N GLY A 36 14.29 1.31 19.40
CA GLY A 36 13.99 2.66 19.89
C GLY A 36 12.76 2.80 20.80
N GLY A 37 12.19 1.71 21.31
CA GLY A 37 10.98 1.74 22.15
C GLY A 37 9.70 2.18 21.41
N GLU A 38 8.60 2.32 22.14
CA GLU A 38 7.33 2.87 21.62
C GLU A 38 7.40 4.40 21.54
N SER A 39 8.18 4.90 20.58
CA SER A 39 8.17 6.34 20.28
C SER A 39 6.89 6.73 19.56
N VAL A 40 6.28 7.84 19.95
CA VAL A 40 5.09 8.43 19.29
C VAL A 40 5.33 8.60 17.78
N VAL A 41 6.56 8.95 17.39
CA VAL A 41 6.96 9.09 16.00
C VAL A 41 6.86 7.75 15.28
N LYS A 42 7.41 6.68 15.88
CA LYS A 42 7.36 5.33 15.31
C LYS A 42 5.90 4.90 15.12
N THR A 43 5.07 5.07 16.14
CA THR A 43 3.64 4.71 16.08
C THR A 43 2.89 5.50 15.02
N PHE A 44 3.17 6.80 14.87
CA PHE A 44 2.55 7.64 13.85
C PHE A 44 2.92 7.19 12.43
N PHE A 45 4.22 7.01 12.14
CA PHE A 45 4.66 6.57 10.81
C PHE A 45 4.23 5.13 10.47
N THR A 46 4.07 4.31 11.51
CA THR A 46 3.69 2.89 11.39
C THR A 46 2.19 2.68 11.33
N TYR A 47 1.39 3.69 11.68
CA TYR A 47 -0.06 3.61 11.66
C TYR A 47 -0.56 3.20 10.28
N SER A 48 -1.27 2.08 10.23
CA SER A 48 -1.67 1.42 9.00
C SER A 48 -3.17 1.15 9.03
N ILE A 49 -3.86 1.62 8.00
CA ILE A 49 -5.30 1.41 7.82
C ILE A 49 -5.45 0.19 6.90
N PRO A 50 -6.01 -0.92 7.40
CA PRO A 50 -6.22 -2.10 6.57
C PRO A 50 -7.38 -1.85 5.58
N PHE A 51 -7.13 -2.14 4.31
CA PHE A 51 -8.10 -2.07 3.24
C PHE A 51 -8.18 -3.44 2.53
N GLY A 52 -9.32 -4.13 2.68
CA GLY A 52 -9.56 -5.41 2.04
C GLY A 52 -10.42 -5.28 0.80
N VAL A 53 -10.01 -5.92 -0.30
CA VAL A 53 -10.81 -6.11 -1.52
C VAL A 53 -11.32 -7.54 -1.54
N GLY A 54 -12.63 -7.71 -1.34
CA GLY A 54 -13.29 -9.03 -1.35
C GLY A 54 -14.73 -8.92 -0.85
N ASP A 55 -14.89 -8.62 0.44
CA ASP A 55 -16.16 -8.34 1.09
C ASP A 55 -16.31 -6.82 1.25
N PHE A 56 -17.14 -6.21 0.40
CA PHE A 56 -17.41 -4.77 0.41
C PHE A 56 -18.13 -4.30 1.69
N VAL A 57 -18.77 -5.22 2.45
CA VAL A 57 -19.50 -4.88 3.67
C VAL A 57 -18.55 -4.73 4.86
N ASN A 58 -17.55 -5.62 4.96
CA ASN A 58 -16.62 -5.64 6.09
C ASN A 58 -15.21 -5.18 5.74
N ASN A 59 -14.95 -4.80 4.49
CA ASN A 59 -13.64 -4.40 3.98
C ASN A 59 -12.55 -5.47 4.24
N LYS A 60 -12.95 -6.75 4.11
CA LYS A 60 -12.13 -7.94 4.41
C LYS A 60 -12.12 -8.90 3.23
N PRO A 61 -11.13 -9.79 3.12
CA PRO A 61 -11.20 -10.90 2.16
C PRO A 61 -12.42 -11.78 2.44
N ILE A 62 -13.06 -12.31 1.39
CA ILE A 62 -14.15 -13.27 1.55
C ILE A 62 -13.55 -14.57 2.10
N LEU A 63 -13.99 -14.94 3.29
CA LEU A 63 -13.59 -16.17 3.96
C LEU A 63 -14.70 -17.20 3.80
N ILE A 64 -14.46 -18.24 3.00
CA ILE A 64 -15.38 -19.38 2.86
C ILE A 64 -14.83 -20.52 3.71
N ASN A 65 -15.52 -20.84 4.80
CA ASN A 65 -15.12 -21.87 5.74
C ASN A 65 -16.03 -23.10 5.59
N LEU A 66 -15.49 -24.20 5.08
CA LEU A 66 -16.19 -25.48 4.93
C LEU A 66 -15.85 -26.46 6.07
N HIS A 67 -15.40 -25.97 7.22
CA HIS A 67 -14.98 -26.72 8.41
C HIS A 67 -13.68 -27.54 8.22
N ALA A 68 -13.58 -28.37 7.18
CA ALA A 68 -12.37 -29.12 6.84
C ALA A 68 -11.36 -28.30 6.02
N ILE A 69 -11.84 -27.39 5.19
CA ILE A 69 -11.03 -26.57 4.28
C ILE A 69 -11.48 -25.12 4.37
N ARG A 70 -10.52 -24.19 4.43
CA ARG A 70 -10.74 -22.74 4.47
C ARG A 70 -10.21 -22.11 3.19
N PHE A 71 -11.07 -21.41 2.46
CA PHE A 71 -10.70 -20.62 1.29
C PHE A 71 -10.80 -19.14 1.60
N GLN A 72 -9.76 -18.39 1.23
CA GLN A 72 -9.73 -16.94 1.36
C GLN A 72 -9.57 -16.33 -0.03
N PHE A 73 -10.57 -15.59 -0.49
CA PHE A 73 -10.56 -14.89 -1.77
C PHE A 73 -10.56 -13.38 -1.52
N GLY A 74 -9.54 -12.70 -2.04
CA GLY A 74 -9.41 -11.25 -1.95
C GLY A 74 -7.99 -10.78 -1.71
N PHE A 75 -7.83 -9.47 -1.62
CA PHE A 75 -6.59 -8.80 -1.28
C PHE A 75 -6.75 -8.03 0.02
N MET A 76 -5.69 -7.93 0.80
CA MET A 76 -5.63 -7.05 1.97
C MET A 76 -4.40 -6.18 1.82
N ILE A 77 -4.62 -4.87 1.77
CA ILE A 77 -3.58 -3.86 1.57
C ILE A 77 -3.58 -2.98 2.81
N GLU A 78 -2.43 -2.86 3.46
CA GLU A 78 -2.26 -1.94 4.58
C GLU A 78 -1.75 -0.59 4.07
N PHE A 79 -2.58 0.44 4.23
CA PHE A 79 -2.22 1.79 3.81
C PHE A 79 -1.70 2.60 5.00
N SER A 80 -0.42 2.96 4.95
CA SER A 80 0.26 3.74 5.99
C SER A 80 0.73 5.10 5.45
N LEU A 81 1.15 6.00 6.34
CA LEU A 81 1.81 7.25 5.93
C LEU A 81 3.06 6.99 5.08
N LEU A 82 3.80 5.93 5.40
CA LEU A 82 4.96 5.50 4.61
C LEU A 82 4.54 5.03 3.20
N SER A 83 3.35 4.43 3.04
CA SER A 83 2.75 4.10 1.74
C SER A 83 2.55 5.33 0.86
N ILE A 84 2.11 6.46 1.44
CA ILE A 84 1.97 7.74 0.70
C ILE A 84 3.34 8.23 0.22
N ILE A 85 4.34 8.21 1.11
CA ILE A 85 5.72 8.59 0.77
C ILE A 85 6.27 7.67 -0.33
N GLY A 86 6.01 6.36 -0.24
CA GLY A 86 6.36 5.39 -1.27
C GLY A 86 5.75 5.68 -2.64
N ILE A 87 4.49 6.17 -2.70
CA ILE A 87 3.86 6.62 -3.95
C ILE A 87 4.59 7.82 -4.54
N PHE A 88 4.96 8.83 -3.74
CA PHE A 88 5.75 9.96 -4.22
C PHE A 88 7.13 9.52 -4.75
N ILE A 89 7.79 8.61 -4.05
CA ILE A 89 9.06 8.02 -4.48
C ILE A 89 8.88 7.29 -5.82
N SER A 90 7.88 6.41 -5.92
CA SER A 90 7.58 5.66 -7.14
C SER A 90 7.28 6.59 -8.31
N LEU A 91 6.48 7.64 -8.10
CA LEU A 91 6.21 8.68 -9.10
C LEU A 91 7.50 9.37 -9.55
N TYR A 92 8.42 9.67 -8.62
CA TYR A 92 9.69 10.29 -8.96
C TYR A 92 10.58 9.35 -9.79
N PHE A 93 10.71 8.09 -9.40
CA PHE A 93 11.49 7.08 -10.14
C PHE A 93 10.92 6.83 -11.54
N PHE A 94 9.61 6.60 -11.65
CA PHE A 94 8.95 6.39 -12.95
C PHE A 94 8.88 7.65 -13.81
N ARG A 95 9.06 8.84 -13.23
CA ARG A 95 9.25 10.07 -13.99
C ARG A 95 10.63 10.15 -14.62
N TRP A 96 11.66 9.57 -14.00
CA TRP A 96 13.03 9.60 -14.53
C TRP A 96 13.31 8.49 -15.55
N TYR A 97 12.65 7.33 -15.40
CA TYR A 97 12.80 6.21 -16.35
C TYR A 97 11.99 6.38 -17.65
N ARG A 98 11.17 7.43 -17.75
CA ARG A 98 10.45 7.82 -18.96
C ARG A 98 11.11 9.03 -19.61
#